data_AF-A0A1H7XAL4-F1
#
_entry.id   AF-A0A1H7XAL4-F1
#
_cell.length_a   1.000
_cell.length_b   1.000
_cell.length_c   1.000
_cell.angle_alpha   90.00
_cell.angle_beta   90.00
_cell.angle_gamma   90.00
#
_symmetry.space_group_name_H-M   'P 1'
#
loop_
_entity.id
_entity.type
_entity.pdbx_description
1 polymer ?
#
loop_
_entity_poly.entity_id
_entity_poly.type
_entity_poly.pdbx_seq_one_letter_code
_entity_poly.pdbx_strand_id
1 'polypeptide(L)'
;MAKEKLKILGRASDSVRAMYLVRLGIGEREVLLFCDFSEFDIPIGAVFTIVKDMEGDEHLIGEVTLKSVTQGFFLPFDMVPAGHKTLCAFDLGKEQPKIIQRLSAISDWYESKEYLILQ
;
A
#
# COMPACT_ATOMS: atom_id res chain seq x y z
N MET A 1 14.27 -17.48 4.12
CA MET A 1 12.87 -17.05 4.24
C MET A 1 12.66 -15.96 3.20
N ALA A 2 11.71 -16.11 2.29
CA ALA A 2 11.40 -15.04 1.35
C ALA A 2 10.83 -13.86 2.15
N LYS A 3 11.38 -12.66 1.99
CA LYS A 3 10.75 -11.45 2.51
C LYS A 3 9.57 -11.14 1.60
N GLU A 4 8.39 -10.95 2.17
CA GLU A 4 7.21 -10.50 1.45
C GLU A 4 7.55 -9.18 0.74
N LYS A 5 7.25 -9.09 -0.55
CA LYS A 5 7.52 -7.89 -1.35
C LYS A 5 6.23 -7.37 -1.92
N LEU A 6 5.97 -6.08 -1.72
CA LEU A 6 4.78 -5.46 -2.28
C LEU A 6 5.14 -4.20 -3.04
N LYS A 7 4.83 -4.20 -4.34
CA LYS A 7 5.02 -3.03 -5.20
C LYS A 7 3.86 -2.06 -5.03
N ILE A 8 4.18 -0.82 -4.72
CA ILE A 8 3.22 0.27 -4.52
C ILE A 8 3.36 1.26 -5.66
N LEU A 9 2.25 1.54 -6.32
CA LEU A 9 2.18 2.40 -7.50
C LEU A 9 1.91 3.86 -7.13
N GLY A 10 1.18 4.12 -6.05
CA GLY A 10 0.84 5.47 -5.64
C GLY A 10 -0.11 5.54 -4.47
N ARG A 11 -0.29 6.76 -3.95
CA ARG A 11 -1.29 7.05 -2.92
C ARG A 11 -2.64 7.25 -3.56
N ALA A 12 -3.70 6.84 -2.89
CA ALA A 12 -5.03 7.16 -3.34
C ALA A 12 -5.25 8.69 -3.33
N SER A 13 -5.79 9.21 -4.43
CA SER A 13 -6.27 10.59 -4.50
C SER A 13 -7.36 10.85 -3.46
N ASP A 14 -7.58 12.11 -3.10
CA ASP A 14 -8.56 12.49 -2.07
C ASP A 14 -9.98 12.01 -2.41
N SER A 15 -10.34 11.97 -3.69
CA SER A 15 -11.64 11.47 -4.16
C SER A 15 -11.80 9.97 -3.92
N VAL A 16 -10.76 9.17 -4.25
CA VAL A 16 -10.74 7.74 -3.95
C VAL A 16 -10.73 7.52 -2.44
N ARG A 17 -9.86 8.23 -1.70
CA ARG A 17 -9.76 8.12 -0.25
C ARG A 17 -11.10 8.40 0.43
N ALA A 18 -11.82 9.45 0.03
CA ALA A 18 -13.14 9.78 0.58
C ALA A 18 -14.17 8.65 0.34
N MET A 19 -14.10 8.00 -0.82
CA MET A 19 -15.00 6.89 -1.18
C MET A 19 -14.78 5.65 -0.31
N TYR A 20 -13.52 5.36 0.03
CA TYR A 20 -13.14 4.19 0.82
C TYR A 20 -13.15 4.46 2.34
N LEU A 21 -12.87 5.69 2.78
CA LEU A 21 -12.93 6.09 4.20
C LEU A 21 -14.27 5.72 4.84
N VAL A 22 -15.37 6.10 4.18
CA VAL A 22 -16.73 5.88 4.69
C VAL A 22 -17.11 4.40 4.70
N ARG A 23 -16.61 3.62 3.73
CA ARG A 23 -17.04 2.23 3.51
C ARG A 23 -16.19 1.19 4.26
N LEU A 24 -14.89 1.45 4.39
CA LEU A 24 -13.93 0.52 5.01
C LEU A 24 -13.50 0.94 6.42
N GLY A 25 -13.91 2.11 6.90
CA GLY A 25 -13.55 2.57 8.25
C GLY A 25 -12.05 2.88 8.40
N ILE A 26 -11.42 3.40 7.35
CA ILE A 26 -9.99 3.72 7.32
C ILE A 26 -9.67 4.79 8.38
N GLY A 27 -8.64 4.56 9.19
CA GLY A 27 -8.22 5.47 10.26
C GLY A 27 -7.50 6.72 9.75
N GLU A 28 -7.38 7.76 10.60
CA GLU A 28 -6.69 9.02 10.23
C GLU A 28 -5.19 8.84 9.93
N ARG A 29 -4.57 7.82 10.52
CA ARG A 29 -3.14 7.47 10.34
C ARG A 29 -2.89 6.49 9.21
N GLU A 30 -3.95 6.00 8.61
CA GLU A 30 -3.87 5.03 7.54
C GLU A 30 -3.75 5.74 6.20
N VAL A 31 -2.85 5.24 5.37
CA VAL A 31 -2.70 5.66 3.99
C VAL A 31 -3.25 4.57 3.08
N LEU A 32 -4.04 4.98 2.11
CA LEU A 32 -4.58 4.08 1.10
C LEU A 32 -3.64 4.08 -0.10
N LEU A 33 -3.12 2.91 -0.45
CA LEU A 33 -2.08 2.74 -1.45
C LEU A 33 -2.56 1.78 -2.53
N PHE A 34 -2.34 2.16 -3.79
CA PHE A 34 -2.54 1.27 -4.92
C PHE A 34 -1.35 0.31 -5.00
N CYS A 35 -1.63 -0.97 -4.82
CA CYS A 35 -0.65 -2.03 -4.87
C CYS A 35 -0.76 -2.78 -6.20
N ASP A 36 0.40 -3.03 -6.81
CA ASP A 36 0.50 -3.89 -7.97
C ASP A 36 0.42 -5.37 -7.56
N PHE A 37 0.58 -6.26 -8.53
CA PHE A 37 0.67 -7.69 -8.30
C PHE A 37 1.74 -8.06 -7.27
N SER A 38 1.39 -8.95 -6.33
CA SER A 38 2.32 -9.62 -5.43
C SER A 38 2.62 -11.03 -5.94
N GLU A 39 3.85 -11.50 -5.77
CA GLU A 39 4.24 -12.89 -6.04
C GLU A 39 3.72 -13.88 -4.99
N PHE A 40 3.38 -13.36 -3.81
CA PHE A 40 2.97 -14.14 -2.64
C PHE A 40 1.69 -13.58 -2.04
N ASP A 41 0.91 -14.44 -1.39
CA ASP A 41 -0.17 -13.99 -0.53
C ASP A 41 0.41 -13.24 0.67
N ILE A 42 -0.09 -12.03 0.94
CA ILE A 42 0.37 -11.20 2.06
C ILE A 42 -0.78 -11.02 3.04
N PRO A 43 -0.71 -11.59 4.25
CA PRO A 43 -1.80 -11.51 5.22
C PRO A 43 -1.95 -10.08 5.77
N ILE A 44 -3.18 -9.69 6.11
CA ILE A 44 -3.41 -8.52 6.96
C ILE A 44 -2.59 -8.67 8.26
N GLY A 45 -1.99 -7.57 8.71
CA GLY A 45 -1.05 -7.54 9.83
C GLY A 45 0.42 -7.74 9.42
N ALA A 46 0.70 -8.04 8.16
CA ALA A 46 2.07 -8.02 7.64
C ALA A 46 2.74 -6.67 7.89
N VAL A 47 4.00 -6.71 8.33
CA VAL A 47 4.80 -5.53 8.69
C VAL A 47 5.98 -5.41 7.73
N PHE A 48 6.08 -4.25 7.11
CA PHE A 48 7.18 -3.88 6.24
C PHE A 48 8.06 -2.86 6.97
N THR A 49 9.37 -3.00 6.83
CA THR A 49 10.35 -2.15 7.53
C THR A 49 11.33 -1.45 6.59
N ILE A 50 11.38 -1.94 5.35
CA ILE A 50 12.24 -1.43 4.30
C ILE A 50 11.36 -0.97 3.13
N VAL A 51 11.72 0.17 2.54
CA VAL A 51 11.25 0.56 1.21
C VAL A 51 12.41 0.62 0.25
N LYS A 52 12.16 0.21 -0.99
CA LYS A 52 13.05 0.46 -2.12
C LYS A 52 12.39 1.39 -3.11
N ASP A 53 13.14 2.34 -3.64
CA ASP A 53 12.70 3.13 -4.78
C ASP A 53 13.01 2.43 -6.13
N MET A 54 12.77 3.14 -7.23
CA MET A 54 13.03 2.62 -8.58
C MET A 54 14.51 2.51 -8.93
N GLU A 55 15.37 3.27 -8.26
CA GLU A 55 16.83 3.19 -8.42
C GLU A 55 17.39 1.99 -7.64
N GLY A 56 16.58 1.45 -6.72
CA GLY A 56 16.90 0.30 -5.88
C GLY A 56 17.46 0.69 -4.51
N ASP A 57 17.45 1.99 -4.18
CA ASP A 57 17.96 2.51 -2.92
C ASP A 57 17.07 2.05 -1.76
N GLU A 58 17.70 1.47 -0.74
CA GLU A 58 17.02 0.99 0.46
C GLU A 58 16.87 2.12 1.48
N HIS A 59 15.63 2.31 1.94
CA HIS A 59 15.32 3.21 3.04
C HIS A 59 14.68 2.41 4.17
N LEU A 60 15.27 2.51 5.36
CA LEU A 60 14.62 2.05 6.59
C LEU A 60 13.51 3.05 6.94
N ILE A 61 12.28 2.57 7.06
CA ILE A 61 11.09 3.42 7.18
C ILE A 61 10.30 3.23 8.49
N GLY A 62 10.82 2.42 9.43
CA GLY A 62 10.04 2.00 10.59
C GLY A 62 8.95 0.99 10.21
N GLU A 63 8.01 0.72 11.11
CA GLU A 63 6.98 -0.29 10.88
C GLU A 63 5.81 0.27 10.05
N VAL A 64 5.58 -0.31 8.88
CA VAL A 64 4.40 -0.09 8.05
C VAL A 64 3.56 -1.36 8.05
N THR A 65 2.36 -1.30 8.63
CA THR A 65 1.52 -2.48 8.82
C THR A 65 0.35 -2.49 7.84
N LEU A 66 0.14 -3.60 7.13
CA LEU A 66 -1.05 -3.81 6.30
C LEU A 66 -2.29 -3.97 7.20
N LYS A 67 -3.29 -3.10 7.05
CA LYS A 67 -4.50 -3.10 7.89
C LYS A 67 -5.72 -3.64 7.18
N SER A 68 -5.88 -3.32 5.91
CA SER A 68 -7.01 -3.80 5.12
C SER A 68 -6.63 -3.91 3.65
N VAL A 69 -7.31 -4.82 2.97
CA VAL A 69 -7.14 -5.08 1.55
C VAL A 69 -8.50 -5.06 0.90
N THR A 70 -8.61 -4.42 -0.26
CA THR A 70 -9.79 -4.47 -1.12
C THR A 70 -9.34 -4.54 -2.57
N GLN A 71 -10.24 -4.98 -3.45
CA GLN A 71 -10.12 -4.74 -4.89
C GLN A 71 -11.13 -3.68 -5.32
N GLY A 72 -11.27 -3.47 -6.64
CA GLY A 72 -12.37 -2.69 -7.19
C GLY A 72 -13.71 -3.15 -6.60
N PHE A 73 -14.65 -2.21 -6.42
CA PHE A 73 -15.98 -2.43 -5.84
C PHE A 73 -16.08 -2.64 -4.32
N PHE A 74 -15.06 -2.27 -3.53
CA PHE A 74 -15.13 -2.26 -2.05
C PHE A 74 -15.30 -3.63 -1.37
N LEU A 75 -14.99 -4.72 -2.07
CA LEU A 75 -15.03 -6.04 -1.47
C LEU A 75 -13.75 -6.25 -0.66
N PRO A 76 -13.85 -6.37 0.69
CA PRO A 76 -12.69 -6.59 1.53
C PRO A 76 -12.13 -8.00 1.31
N PHE A 77 -10.81 -8.13 1.46
CA PHE A 77 -10.09 -9.40 1.48
C PHE A 77 -9.34 -9.55 2.80
N ASP A 78 -9.10 -10.81 3.19
CA ASP A 78 -8.33 -11.16 4.39
C ASP A 78 -6.80 -11.03 4.17
N MET A 79 -6.38 -10.93 2.91
CA MET A 79 -4.98 -10.86 2.48
C MET A 79 -4.86 -10.19 1.11
N VAL A 80 -3.66 -9.73 0.73
CA VAL A 80 -3.33 -9.43 -0.67
C VAL A 80 -3.16 -10.75 -1.38
N PRO A 81 -4.02 -11.11 -2.36
CA PRO A 81 -3.87 -12.37 -3.07
C PRO A 81 -2.75 -12.27 -4.11
N ALA A 82 -1.97 -13.33 -4.22
CA ALA A 82 -0.93 -13.46 -5.23
C ALA A 82 -1.52 -13.27 -6.64
N GLY A 83 -0.84 -12.50 -7.48
CA GLY A 83 -1.31 -12.24 -8.85
C GLY A 83 -2.49 -11.29 -8.97
N HIS A 84 -2.88 -10.56 -7.91
CA HIS A 84 -3.91 -9.52 -7.99
C HIS A 84 -3.38 -8.11 -7.70
N LYS A 85 -3.91 -7.13 -8.44
CA LYS A 85 -3.81 -5.72 -8.06
C LYS A 85 -4.81 -5.42 -6.96
N THR A 86 -4.39 -4.67 -5.95
CA THR A 86 -5.20 -4.37 -4.77
C THR A 86 -5.10 -2.90 -4.40
N LEU A 87 -6.05 -2.46 -3.59
CA LEU A 87 -6.01 -1.19 -2.89
C LEU A 87 -5.93 -1.53 -1.39
N CYS A 88 -4.90 -1.03 -0.72
CA CYS A 88 -4.54 -1.48 0.61
C CYS A 88 -4.42 -0.29 1.56
N ALA A 89 -5.00 -0.41 2.76
CA ALA A 89 -4.76 0.55 3.82
C ALA A 89 -3.55 0.12 4.65
N PHE A 90 -2.62 1.03 4.85
CA PHE A 90 -1.43 0.83 5.68
C PHE A 90 -1.41 1.79 6.84
N ASP A 91 -1.16 1.26 8.03
CA ASP A 91 -0.79 2.07 9.18
C ASP A 91 0.71 2.37 9.09
N LEU A 92 1.04 3.66 8.95
CA LEU A 92 2.42 4.13 8.84
C LEU A 92 3.12 4.29 10.20
N GLY A 93 2.46 3.90 11.29
CA GLY A 93 2.96 4.06 12.64
C GLY A 93 3.14 5.53 13.02
N LYS A 94 4.07 5.79 13.95
CA LYS A 94 4.33 7.16 14.44
C LYS A 94 5.20 7.98 13.49
N GLU A 95 6.10 7.36 12.75
CA GLU A 95 7.17 8.06 12.02
C GLU A 95 6.87 8.34 10.54
N GLN A 96 5.63 8.07 10.07
CA GLN A 96 5.10 8.37 8.73
C GLN A 96 6.17 8.55 7.64
N PRO A 97 6.55 7.47 6.94
CA PRO A 97 7.67 7.48 6.01
C PRO A 97 7.50 8.55 4.92
N LYS A 98 8.39 9.55 4.93
CA LYS A 98 8.34 10.67 3.96
C LYS A 98 8.35 10.18 2.52
N ILE A 99 9.02 9.06 2.24
CA ILE A 99 9.10 8.48 0.90
C ILE A 99 7.76 7.95 0.40
N ILE A 100 6.94 7.32 1.26
CA ILE A 100 5.58 6.92 0.90
C ILE A 100 4.72 8.17 0.66
N GLN A 101 4.92 9.24 1.43
CA GLN A 101 4.21 10.50 1.25
C GLN A 101 4.60 11.25 -0.05
N ARG A 102 5.75 10.92 -0.65
CA ARG A 102 6.19 11.50 -1.94
C ARG A 102 5.56 10.83 -3.16
N LEU A 103 5.00 9.63 -3.00
CA LEU A 103 4.29 8.96 -4.08
C LEU A 103 3.18 9.84 -4.64
N SER A 104 3.04 9.78 -5.96
CA SER A 104 1.96 10.45 -6.70
C SER A 104 0.59 10.03 -6.17
N ALA A 105 -0.32 10.99 -6.09
CA ALA A 105 -1.73 10.73 -5.82
C ALA A 105 -2.40 10.28 -7.12
N ILE A 106 -2.96 9.08 -7.13
CA ILE A 106 -3.54 8.43 -8.31
C ILE A 106 -4.96 7.94 -8.02
N SER A 107 -5.77 7.80 -9.07
CA SER A 107 -7.14 7.30 -8.98
C SER A 107 -7.32 5.89 -9.56
N ASP A 108 -6.32 5.39 -10.29
CA ASP A 108 -6.28 4.03 -10.81
C ASP A 108 -4.85 3.44 -10.85
N TRP A 109 -4.74 2.13 -11.10
CA TRP A 109 -3.46 1.40 -11.15
C TRP A 109 -2.60 1.68 -12.39
N TYR A 110 -3.09 2.44 -13.37
CA TYR A 110 -2.45 2.68 -14.67
C TYR A 110 -1.95 4.13 -14.82
N GLU A 111 -2.35 5.03 -13.92
CA GLU A 111 -1.92 6.43 -13.87
C GLU A 111 -0.45 6.60 -13.44
N SER A 112 0.12 5.63 -12.71
CA SER A 112 1.46 5.80 -12.13
C SER A 112 2.61 5.60 -13.11
N LYS A 113 3.63 6.44 -12.96
CA LYS A 113 4.95 6.31 -13.61
C LYS A 113 6.07 5.92 -12.65
N GLU A 114 5.78 5.90 -11.35
CA GLU A 114 6.74 5.66 -10.28
C GLU A 114 6.26 4.52 -9.38
N TYR A 115 7.17 3.83 -8.71
CA TYR A 115 6.78 2.83 -7.73
C TYR A 115 7.80 2.70 -6.60
N LEU A 116 7.31 2.19 -5.47
CA LEU A 116 8.12 1.74 -4.35
C LEU A 116 7.93 0.23 -4.15
N ILE A 117 8.89 -0.43 -3.50
CA ILE A 117 8.75 -1.82 -3.07
C ILE A 117 8.88 -1.87 -1.55
N LEU A 118 7.85 -2.33 -0.85
CA LEU A 118 7.90 -2.64 0.58
C LEU A 118 8.50 -4.03 0.83
N GLN A 119 9.34 -4.16 1.87
CA GLN A 119 10.01 -5.40 2.31
C GLN A 119 10.19 -5.49 3.84
#